data_AF-A0A7V9J0K4-F1
#
_entry.id   AF-A0A7V9J0K4-F1
#
_cell.length_a   1.000
_cell.length_b   1.000
_cell.length_c   1.000
_cell.angle_alpha   90.00
_cell.angle_beta   90.00
_cell.angle_gamma   90.00
#
_symmetry.space_group_name_H-M   'P 1'
#
loop_
_entity.id
_entity.type
_entity.pdbx_description
1 polymer ?
#
loop_
_entity_poly.entity_id
_entity_poly.type
_entity_poly.pdbx_seq_one_letter_code
_entity_poly.pdbx_strand_id
1 'polypeptide(L)'
;MPDDPSMGESKEELAEGWYLMSTSDLELELRRRRSPDGLVPPSHALRLSVRDALDYRNAGNLPDELGRTLRLVMHVNGPKDLSALSRKRLLYEPDYHSAPEWRRAGSTHVNVVPLRTEAALQPNPHAPPAPPALPWWEEPALAALETEWRERGTVAGLRVPGAYRSFVYKTVLTLRAASLPITPRSVADSIARWVPPGEADVIRSALIEANDEPTGHHELPG
;
A
#
# COMPACT_ATOMS: atom_id res chain seq x y z
N MET A 1 6.48 42.38 -38.29
CA MET A 1 7.03 41.49 -37.24
C MET A 1 5.83 40.92 -36.51
N PRO A 2 5.43 39.67 -36.73
CA PRO A 2 4.46 39.03 -35.84
C PRO A 2 5.24 38.50 -34.63
N ASP A 3 4.85 38.97 -33.45
CA ASP A 3 5.36 38.52 -32.17
C ASP A 3 4.90 37.07 -31.88
N ASP A 4 5.84 36.32 -31.32
CA ASP A 4 5.78 34.92 -30.91
C ASP A 4 4.50 34.57 -30.12
N PRO A 5 3.85 33.43 -30.40
CA PRO A 5 2.86 32.89 -29.49
C PRO A 5 3.57 32.38 -28.23
N SER A 6 3.40 33.13 -27.14
CA SER A 6 3.55 32.69 -25.76
C SER A 6 3.11 31.22 -25.60
N MET A 7 4.09 30.30 -25.60
CA MET A 7 3.97 28.96 -25.05
C MET A 7 3.76 29.12 -23.55
N GLY A 8 2.50 29.34 -23.17
CA GLY A 8 2.03 29.05 -21.83
C GLY A 8 2.10 27.54 -21.66
N GLU A 9 3.27 27.02 -21.30
CA GLU A 9 3.39 25.68 -20.75
C GLU A 9 2.52 25.65 -19.49
N SER A 10 1.31 25.14 -19.63
CA SER A 10 0.46 24.79 -18.50
C SER A 10 1.29 23.93 -17.58
N LYS A 11 1.57 24.45 -16.37
CA LYS A 11 2.32 23.79 -15.31
C LYS A 11 1.49 22.58 -14.87
N GLU A 12 1.63 21.45 -15.57
CA GLU A 12 0.83 20.26 -15.31
C GLU A 12 1.04 19.83 -13.86
N GLU A 13 -0.03 19.90 -13.09
CA GLU A 13 -0.07 19.36 -11.74
C GLU A 13 0.24 17.86 -11.81
N LEU A 14 0.99 17.38 -10.83
CA LEU A 14 1.37 15.97 -10.79
C LEU A 14 0.12 15.09 -10.66
N ALA A 15 -0.28 14.51 -11.79
CA ALA A 15 -1.48 13.69 -11.94
C ALA A 15 -1.34 12.34 -11.23
N GLU A 16 -2.44 11.67 -10.98
CA GLU A 16 -2.43 10.32 -10.43
C GLU A 16 -1.79 9.32 -11.39
N GLY A 17 -1.10 8.34 -10.82
CA GLY A 17 -0.49 7.25 -11.56
C GLY A 17 0.96 6.99 -11.15
N TRP A 18 1.64 6.23 -12.00
CA TRP A 18 2.99 5.76 -11.74
C TRP A 18 4.05 6.73 -12.21
N TYR A 19 5.09 6.90 -11.39
CA TYR A 19 6.26 7.70 -11.72
C TYR A 19 7.54 6.98 -11.33
N LEU A 20 8.57 7.10 -12.17
CA LEU A 20 9.96 6.96 -11.72
C LEU A 20 10.42 8.31 -11.18
N MET A 21 10.73 8.35 -9.90
CA MET A 21 10.96 9.60 -9.20
C MET A 21 11.89 9.40 -8.00
N SER A 22 12.87 10.29 -7.85
CA SER A 22 13.74 10.34 -6.67
C SER A 22 13.05 11.04 -5.49
N THR A 23 13.61 10.97 -4.29
CA THR A 23 13.06 11.70 -3.13
C THR A 23 13.14 13.20 -3.34
N SER A 24 14.24 13.67 -3.92
CA SER A 24 14.45 15.07 -4.28
C SER A 24 13.42 15.56 -5.30
N ASP A 25 13.13 14.76 -6.33
CA ASP A 25 12.11 15.10 -7.33
C ASP A 25 10.71 15.22 -6.71
N LEU A 26 10.35 14.31 -5.80
CA LEU A 26 9.07 14.42 -5.09
C LEU A 26 8.97 15.69 -4.27
N GLU A 27 10.02 16.06 -3.52
CA GLU A 27 10.00 17.30 -2.74
C GLU A 27 9.90 18.55 -3.62
N LEU A 28 10.52 18.53 -4.80
CA LEU A 28 10.36 19.57 -5.81
C LEU A 28 8.92 19.66 -6.32
N GLU A 29 8.29 18.53 -6.66
CA GLU A 29 6.90 18.49 -7.12
C GLU A 29 5.91 18.93 -6.03
N LEU A 30 6.13 18.49 -4.78
CA LEU A 30 5.37 18.96 -3.62
C LEU A 30 5.54 20.46 -3.39
N ARG A 31 6.74 21.02 -3.64
CA ARG A 31 6.99 22.46 -3.53
C ARG A 31 6.31 23.23 -4.67
N ARG A 32 6.38 22.74 -5.91
CA ARG A 32 5.66 23.31 -7.07
C ARG A 32 4.16 23.38 -6.81
N ARG A 33 3.59 22.32 -6.21
CA ARG A 33 2.18 22.28 -5.81
C ARG A 33 1.82 23.27 -4.71
N ARG A 34 2.65 23.38 -3.66
CA ARG A 34 2.43 24.32 -2.53
C ARG A 34 2.62 25.79 -2.91
N SER A 35 3.41 26.06 -3.94
CA SER A 35 3.74 27.41 -4.39
C SER A 35 3.63 27.48 -5.91
N PRO A 36 2.41 27.47 -6.46
CA PRO A 36 2.19 27.46 -7.91
C PRO A 36 2.81 28.67 -8.61
N ASP A 37 2.82 29.83 -7.94
CA ASP A 37 3.44 31.08 -8.44
C ASP A 37 4.96 31.15 -8.19
N GLY A 38 5.51 30.16 -7.48
CA GLY A 38 6.94 30.08 -7.19
C GLY A 38 7.75 29.65 -8.42
N LEU A 39 8.91 30.28 -8.58
CA LEU A 39 9.98 29.87 -9.50
C LEU A 39 10.68 28.61 -8.97
N VAL A 40 9.96 27.50 -8.97
CA VAL A 40 10.51 26.18 -8.63
C VAL A 40 10.81 25.44 -9.95
N PRO A 41 12.04 24.94 -10.17
CA PRO A 41 12.40 24.24 -11.40
C PRO A 41 11.55 22.97 -11.60
N PRO A 42 11.44 22.44 -12.83
CA PRO A 42 10.80 21.15 -13.07
C PRO A 42 11.58 20.01 -12.40
N SER A 43 10.90 18.93 -12.02
CA SER A 43 11.57 17.70 -11.55
C SER A 43 11.97 16.79 -12.71
N HIS A 44 12.75 15.76 -12.40
CA HIS A 44 13.08 14.68 -13.33
C HIS A 44 12.11 13.48 -13.23
N ALA A 45 10.92 13.70 -12.68
CA ALA A 45 9.89 12.68 -12.56
C ALA A 45 9.40 12.23 -13.93
N LEU A 46 9.47 10.93 -14.19
CA LEU A 46 8.99 10.34 -15.43
C LEU A 46 7.69 9.59 -15.17
N ARG A 47 6.58 10.04 -15.77
CA ARG A 47 5.30 9.31 -15.71
C ARG A 47 5.39 8.04 -16.55
N LEU A 48 4.90 6.93 -16.00
CA LEU A 48 4.84 5.65 -16.67
C LEU A 48 3.38 5.23 -16.90
N SER A 49 3.17 4.40 -17.94
CA SER A 49 1.93 3.65 -18.07
C SER A 49 1.83 2.61 -16.94
N VAL A 50 0.61 2.13 -16.66
CA VAL A 50 0.43 1.03 -15.69
C VAL A 50 1.24 -0.21 -16.08
N ARG A 51 1.25 -0.55 -17.38
CA ARG A 51 2.01 -1.69 -17.88
C ARG A 51 3.51 -1.53 -17.62
N ASP A 52 4.10 -0.42 -18.04
CA ASP A 52 5.55 -0.20 -17.89
C ASP A 52 5.96 -0.13 -16.42
N ALA A 53 5.10 0.46 -15.57
CA ALA A 53 5.32 0.48 -14.15
C ALA A 53 5.30 -0.93 -13.55
N LEU A 54 4.34 -1.78 -13.92
CA LEU A 54 4.29 -3.17 -13.47
C LEU A 54 5.49 -3.97 -13.99
N ASP A 55 5.94 -3.75 -15.22
CA ASP A 55 7.14 -4.40 -15.79
C ASP A 55 8.41 -3.96 -15.04
N TYR A 56 8.59 -2.66 -14.76
CA TYR A 56 9.71 -2.15 -13.98
C TYR A 56 9.69 -2.65 -12.54
N ARG A 57 8.48 -2.69 -11.95
CA ARG A 57 8.22 -3.27 -10.64
C ARG A 57 8.70 -4.71 -10.70
N ASN A 58 8.22 -5.50 -11.67
CA ASN A 58 8.58 -6.89 -11.88
C ASN A 58 10.07 -7.14 -12.18
N ALA A 59 10.81 -6.12 -12.59
CA ALA A 59 12.26 -6.16 -12.72
C ALA A 59 13.02 -5.88 -11.41
N GLY A 60 12.35 -5.72 -10.26
CA GLY A 60 13.02 -5.48 -8.98
C GLY A 60 12.76 -4.11 -8.37
N ASN A 61 12.15 -3.17 -9.10
CA ASN A 61 12.11 -1.76 -8.68
C ASN A 61 13.48 -1.28 -8.15
N LEU A 62 14.53 -1.54 -8.92
CA LEU A 62 15.88 -1.10 -8.59
C LEU A 62 15.99 0.40 -8.84
N PRO A 63 16.78 1.16 -8.04
CA PRO A 63 17.06 2.54 -8.36
C PRO A 63 17.81 2.61 -9.69
N ASP A 64 17.44 3.56 -10.56
CA ASP A 64 18.19 3.84 -11.78
C ASP A 64 19.46 4.67 -11.50
N GLU A 65 20.18 5.07 -12.56
CA GLU A 65 21.40 5.88 -12.46
C GLU A 65 21.20 7.23 -11.76
N LEU A 66 19.96 7.73 -11.71
CA LEU A 66 19.57 8.97 -11.04
C LEU A 66 18.98 8.71 -9.64
N GLY A 67 19.00 7.45 -9.17
CA GLY A 67 18.44 7.05 -7.88
C GLY A 67 16.91 7.04 -7.85
N ARG A 68 16.24 7.03 -9.01
CA ARG A 68 14.78 7.03 -9.10
C ARG A 68 14.21 5.63 -8.90
N THR A 69 13.12 5.55 -8.15
CA THR A 69 12.36 4.32 -7.92
C THR A 69 10.90 4.55 -8.27
N LEU A 70 10.12 3.48 -8.41
CA LEU A 70 8.68 3.57 -8.63
C LEU A 70 7.96 4.21 -7.44
N ARG A 71 7.07 5.14 -7.78
CA ARG A 71 6.14 5.78 -6.86
C ARG A 71 4.75 5.81 -7.47
N LEU A 72 3.76 5.36 -6.70
CA LEU A 72 2.36 5.49 -7.05
C LEU A 72 1.82 6.77 -6.41
N VAL A 73 1.49 7.74 -7.23
CA VAL A 73 0.94 9.01 -6.77
C VAL A 73 -0.59 8.91 -6.79
N MET A 74 -1.20 9.26 -5.66
CA MET A 74 -2.65 9.22 -5.49
C MET A 74 -3.12 10.50 -4.82
N HIS A 75 -4.11 11.20 -5.37
CA HIS A 75 -4.71 12.34 -4.69
C HIS A 75 -5.70 11.87 -3.62
N VAL A 76 -5.68 12.59 -2.50
CA VAL A 76 -6.60 12.40 -1.38
C VAL A 76 -7.25 13.75 -1.09
N ASN A 77 -8.48 13.93 -1.58
CA ASN A 77 -9.18 15.21 -1.47
C ASN A 77 -10.04 15.33 -0.21
N GLY A 78 -10.14 14.26 0.59
CA GLY A 78 -10.86 14.26 1.86
C GLY A 78 -10.94 12.88 2.52
N PRO A 79 -11.67 12.77 3.64
CA PRO A 79 -11.77 11.52 4.41
C PRO A 79 -12.32 10.32 3.60
N LYS A 80 -13.23 10.57 2.65
CA LYS A 80 -13.78 9.54 1.77
C LYS A 80 -12.74 8.96 0.82
N ASP A 81 -11.84 9.80 0.28
CA ASP A 81 -10.75 9.34 -0.58
C ASP A 81 -9.71 8.57 0.21
N LEU A 82 -9.47 8.99 1.46
CA LEU A 82 -8.56 8.31 2.37
C LEU A 82 -9.06 6.90 2.70
N SER A 83 -10.36 6.72 2.98
CA SER A 83 -10.94 5.40 3.24
C SER A 83 -11.03 4.54 1.97
N ALA A 84 -11.08 5.15 0.78
CA ALA A 84 -11.10 4.45 -0.50
C ALA A 84 -9.70 4.18 -1.11
N LEU A 85 -8.61 4.59 -0.46
CA LEU A 85 -7.26 4.58 -1.04
C LEU A 85 -6.83 3.19 -1.50
N SER A 86 -7.11 2.14 -0.72
CA SER A 86 -6.82 0.75 -1.09
C SER A 86 -7.56 0.32 -2.35
N ARG A 87 -8.85 0.70 -2.50
CA ARG A 87 -9.64 0.39 -3.70
C ARG A 87 -9.11 1.18 -4.91
N LYS A 88 -8.76 2.44 -4.72
CA LYS A 88 -8.19 3.29 -5.76
C LYS A 88 -6.83 2.76 -6.25
N ARG A 89 -6.04 2.16 -5.35
CA ARG A 89 -4.75 1.53 -5.69
C ARG A 89 -4.92 0.39 -6.67
N LEU A 90 -6.00 -0.39 -6.58
CA LEU A 90 -6.27 -1.51 -7.49
C LEU A 90 -6.42 -1.08 -8.96
N LEU A 91 -6.72 0.20 -9.24
CA LEU A 91 -6.74 0.73 -10.62
C LEU A 91 -5.35 0.76 -11.25
N TYR A 92 -4.31 0.88 -10.42
CA TYR A 92 -2.93 1.05 -10.85
C TYR A 92 -2.05 -0.18 -10.52
N GLU A 93 -2.44 -0.95 -9.51
CA GLU A 93 -1.77 -2.17 -9.05
C GLU A 93 -2.82 -3.26 -8.80
N PRO A 94 -3.35 -3.90 -9.85
CA PRO A 94 -4.44 -4.86 -9.73
C PRO A 94 -4.06 -6.11 -8.94
N ASP A 95 -2.79 -6.47 -8.96
CA ASP A 95 -2.20 -7.58 -8.22
C ASP A 95 -1.58 -7.15 -6.89
N TYR A 96 -1.94 -5.97 -6.38
CA TYR A 96 -1.38 -5.41 -5.14
C TYR A 96 -1.29 -6.45 -4.02
N HIS A 97 -2.29 -7.31 -3.85
CA HIS A 97 -2.36 -8.28 -2.76
C HIS A 97 -1.54 -9.57 -2.96
N SER A 98 -0.95 -9.77 -4.13
CA SER A 98 -0.14 -10.96 -4.45
C SER A 98 1.31 -10.78 -4.02
N ALA A 99 2.01 -11.89 -3.74
CA ALA A 99 3.46 -11.85 -3.54
C ALA A 99 4.14 -11.39 -4.84
N PRO A 100 5.13 -10.48 -4.77
CA PRO A 100 5.90 -10.12 -5.95
C PRO A 100 6.78 -11.30 -6.33
N GLU A 101 6.67 -11.78 -7.57
CA GLU A 101 7.46 -12.93 -8.07
C GLU A 101 8.98 -12.67 -8.12
N TRP A 102 9.43 -11.44 -7.87
CA TRP A 102 10.70 -10.91 -8.38
C TRP A 102 11.54 -10.12 -7.36
N ARG A 103 11.21 -10.16 -6.06
CA ARG A 103 12.03 -9.49 -5.04
C ARG A 103 13.42 -10.11 -4.98
N ARG A 104 14.37 -9.46 -5.65
CA ARG A 104 15.79 -9.82 -5.70
C ARG A 104 16.60 -8.91 -4.79
N ALA A 105 17.86 -9.28 -4.55
CA ALA A 105 18.76 -8.44 -3.77
C ALA A 105 18.85 -7.02 -4.39
N GLY A 106 18.72 -6.00 -3.54
CA GLY A 106 18.70 -4.59 -3.96
C GLY A 106 17.34 -4.02 -4.35
N SER A 107 16.28 -4.84 -4.39
CA SER A 107 14.91 -4.36 -4.65
C SER A 107 14.44 -3.36 -3.61
N THR A 108 13.74 -2.31 -4.06
CA THR A 108 13.16 -1.29 -3.18
C THR A 108 11.63 -1.41 -3.10
N HIS A 109 11.05 -1.04 -1.96
CA HIS A 109 9.60 -1.01 -1.82
C HIS A 109 8.99 0.02 -2.77
N VAL A 110 7.82 -0.32 -3.30
CA VAL A 110 7.01 0.64 -4.04
C VAL A 110 6.40 1.63 -3.06
N ASN A 111 6.70 2.91 -3.21
CA ASN A 111 6.18 3.95 -2.34
C ASN A 111 4.85 4.49 -2.89
N VAL A 112 3.79 4.42 -2.10
CA VAL A 112 2.54 5.12 -2.39
C VAL A 112 2.61 6.51 -1.79
N VAL A 113 2.42 7.53 -2.61
CA VAL A 113 2.49 8.94 -2.24
C VAL A 113 1.07 9.51 -2.24
N PRO A 114 0.41 9.59 -1.07
CA PRO A 114 -0.88 10.26 -0.96
C PRO A 114 -0.68 11.77 -0.99
N LEU A 115 -1.05 12.41 -2.09
CA LEU A 115 -1.08 13.86 -2.21
C LEU A 115 -2.37 14.41 -1.61
N ARG A 116 -2.29 14.93 -0.39
CA ARG A 116 -3.42 15.55 0.30
C ARG A 116 -3.60 16.99 -0.20
N THR A 117 -4.84 17.38 -0.49
CA THR A 117 -5.18 18.79 -0.70
C THR A 117 -5.34 19.50 0.65
N GLU A 118 -5.21 20.83 0.68
CA GLU A 118 -5.54 21.62 1.88
C GLU A 118 -7.00 21.38 2.31
N ALA A 119 -7.92 21.19 1.36
CA ALA A 119 -9.31 20.81 1.64
C ALA A 119 -9.45 19.45 2.34
N ALA A 120 -8.50 18.52 2.15
CA ALA A 120 -8.45 17.26 2.87
C ALA A 120 -7.90 17.40 4.29
N LEU A 121 -7.15 18.47 4.56
CA LEU A 121 -6.52 18.78 5.85
C LEU A 121 -7.37 19.72 6.71
N GLN A 122 -8.26 20.50 6.08
CA GLN A 122 -9.17 21.40 6.78
C GLN A 122 -10.53 20.70 7.01
N PRO A 123 -10.98 20.56 8.28
CA PRO A 123 -12.33 20.12 8.55
C PRO A 123 -13.30 21.15 7.97
N ASN A 124 -14.26 20.72 7.16
CA ASN A 124 -15.33 21.58 6.66
C ASN A 124 -16.01 22.24 7.89
N PRO A 125 -15.98 23.58 8.02
CA PRO A 125 -16.47 24.28 9.22
C PRO A 125 -17.98 24.12 9.43
N HIS A 126 -18.71 23.69 8.40
CA HIS A 126 -20.14 23.39 8.45
C HIS A 126 -20.44 21.89 8.49
N ALA A 127 -19.43 21.02 8.40
CA ALA A 127 -19.64 19.60 8.63
C ALA A 127 -19.78 19.34 10.13
N PRO A 128 -20.68 18.43 10.54
CA PRO A 128 -20.70 17.97 11.91
C PRO A 128 -19.31 17.43 12.28
N PRO A 129 -18.83 17.64 13.51
CA PRO A 129 -17.53 17.13 13.94
C PRO A 129 -17.47 15.64 13.64
N ALA A 130 -16.44 15.22 12.89
CA ALA A 130 -16.20 13.81 12.70
C ALA A 130 -16.06 13.18 14.10
N PRO A 131 -16.72 12.04 14.37
CA PRO A 131 -16.49 11.34 15.61
C PRO A 131 -14.98 11.10 15.74
N PRO A 132 -14.41 11.20 16.96
CA PRO A 132 -13.00 10.95 17.16
C PRO A 132 -12.68 9.59 16.55
N ALA A 133 -11.68 9.55 15.67
CA ALA A 133 -11.19 8.29 15.15
C ALA A 133 -10.82 7.43 16.36
N LEU A 134 -11.54 6.32 16.53
CA LEU A 134 -11.18 5.38 17.58
C LEU A 134 -9.72 5.00 17.36
N PRO A 135 -8.93 4.85 18.45
CA PRO A 135 -7.63 4.25 18.32
C PRO A 135 -7.72 2.95 17.52
N TRP A 136 -6.74 2.67 16.68
CA TRP A 136 -6.80 1.51 15.77
C TRP A 136 -7.01 0.16 16.50
N TRP A 137 -6.68 0.08 17.80
CA TRP A 137 -6.93 -1.07 18.66
C TRP A 137 -8.38 -1.21 19.17
N GLU A 138 -9.18 -0.14 19.11
CA GLU A 138 -10.60 -0.09 19.45
C GLU A 138 -11.52 -0.26 18.22
N GLU A 139 -10.94 -0.42 17.04
CA GLU A 139 -11.72 -0.76 15.85
C GLU A 139 -12.43 -2.11 16.04
N PRO A 140 -13.76 -2.19 15.90
CA PRO A 140 -14.52 -3.41 16.21
C PRO A 140 -14.01 -4.66 15.46
N ALA A 141 -13.59 -4.48 14.21
CA ALA A 141 -13.06 -5.57 13.39
C ALA A 141 -11.73 -6.11 13.91
N LEU A 142 -10.87 -5.25 14.46
CA LEU A 142 -9.60 -5.67 15.05
C LEU A 142 -9.79 -6.22 16.45
N ALA A 143 -10.67 -5.61 17.26
CA ALA A 143 -11.05 -6.13 18.56
C ALA A 143 -11.61 -7.56 18.46
N ALA A 144 -12.42 -7.85 17.43
CA ALA A 144 -12.92 -9.19 17.17
C ALA A 144 -11.79 -10.20 16.86
N LEU A 145 -10.80 -9.82 16.06
CA LEU A 145 -9.64 -10.67 15.75
C LEU A 145 -8.73 -10.90 16.96
N GLU A 146 -8.56 -9.88 17.80
CA GLU A 146 -7.80 -9.98 19.04
C GLU A 146 -8.51 -10.90 20.06
N THR A 147 -9.83 -10.78 20.19
CA THR A 147 -10.64 -11.70 21.02
C THR A 147 -10.53 -13.14 20.51
N GLU A 148 -10.72 -13.36 19.21
CA GLU A 148 -10.58 -14.69 18.60
C GLU A 148 -9.21 -15.31 18.92
N TRP A 149 -8.14 -14.52 18.80
CA TRP A 149 -6.79 -15.00 19.06
C TRP A 149 -6.58 -15.34 20.53
N ARG A 150 -7.07 -14.52 21.46
CA ARG A 150 -6.97 -14.82 22.89
C ARG A 150 -7.73 -16.08 23.28
N GLU A 151 -8.89 -16.30 22.69
CA GLU A 151 -9.76 -17.43 23.04
C GLU A 151 -9.31 -18.74 22.37
N ARG A 152 -8.84 -18.67 21.12
CA ARG A 152 -8.66 -19.85 20.25
C ARG A 152 -7.26 -19.98 19.68
N GLY A 153 -6.40 -18.99 19.86
CA GLY A 153 -5.09 -18.91 19.21
C GLY A 153 -5.19 -18.65 17.69
N THR A 154 -6.37 -18.27 17.18
CA THR A 154 -6.60 -18.08 15.75
C THR A 154 -6.93 -16.64 15.37
N VAL A 155 -6.65 -16.27 14.12
CA VAL A 155 -7.00 -15.00 13.53
C VAL A 155 -7.74 -15.28 12.21
N ALA A 156 -9.03 -14.98 12.17
CA ALA A 156 -9.89 -15.36 11.05
C ALA A 156 -9.84 -16.86 10.72
N GLY A 157 -9.77 -17.70 11.74
CA GLY A 157 -9.67 -19.17 11.64
C GLY A 157 -8.26 -19.69 11.39
N LEU A 158 -7.27 -18.84 11.15
CA LEU A 158 -5.87 -19.25 10.96
C LEU A 158 -5.13 -19.31 12.29
N ARG A 159 -4.43 -20.40 12.57
CA ARG A 159 -3.45 -20.45 13.67
C ARG A 159 -2.28 -19.52 13.34
N VAL A 160 -1.95 -18.62 14.26
CA VAL A 160 -0.93 -17.58 14.04
C VAL A 160 0.10 -17.61 15.16
N PRO A 161 1.40 -17.83 14.85
CA PRO A 161 2.46 -17.66 15.83
C PRO A 161 2.44 -16.25 16.42
N GLY A 162 2.55 -16.15 17.75
CA GLY A 162 2.41 -14.87 18.46
C GLY A 162 3.33 -13.76 17.94
N ALA A 163 4.53 -14.11 17.48
CA ALA A 163 5.50 -13.17 16.88
C ALA A 163 4.95 -12.42 15.63
N TYR A 164 4.00 -13.01 14.90
CA TYR A 164 3.46 -12.45 13.65
C TYR A 164 2.05 -11.87 13.80
N ARG A 165 1.45 -11.99 14.99
CA ARG A 165 0.07 -11.56 15.33
C ARG A 165 -0.33 -10.21 14.72
N SER A 166 0.42 -9.17 15.03
CA SER A 166 0.08 -7.79 14.63
C SER A 166 0.16 -7.58 13.11
N PHE A 167 1.04 -8.28 12.41
CA PHE A 167 1.12 -8.25 10.94
C PHE A 167 -0.05 -9.00 10.29
N VAL A 168 -0.47 -10.12 10.89
CA VAL A 168 -1.61 -10.89 10.39
C VAL A 168 -2.92 -10.12 10.57
N TYR A 169 -3.14 -9.40 11.68
CA TYR A 169 -4.34 -8.57 11.85
C TYR A 169 -4.53 -7.56 10.71
N LYS A 170 -3.50 -6.75 10.45
CA LYS A 170 -3.56 -5.75 9.38
C LYS A 170 -3.79 -6.40 8.02
N THR A 171 -3.13 -7.53 7.76
CA THR A 171 -3.26 -8.27 6.51
C THR A 171 -4.66 -8.85 6.33
N VAL A 172 -5.22 -9.51 7.34
CA VAL A 172 -6.56 -10.09 7.34
C VAL A 172 -7.62 -9.02 7.10
N LEU A 173 -7.55 -7.88 7.79
CA LEU A 173 -8.48 -6.77 7.55
C LEU A 173 -8.39 -6.24 6.12
N THR A 174 -7.16 -6.13 5.59
CA THR A 174 -6.92 -5.67 4.22
C THR A 174 -7.46 -6.66 3.18
N LEU A 175 -7.27 -7.97 3.37
CA LEU A 175 -7.80 -9.01 2.50
C LEU A 175 -9.34 -9.07 2.56
N ARG A 176 -9.94 -8.96 3.75
CA ARG A 176 -11.40 -8.89 3.94
C ARG A 176 -12.00 -7.71 3.19
N ALA A 177 -11.41 -6.52 3.34
CA ALA A 177 -11.87 -5.31 2.66
C ALA A 177 -11.78 -5.42 1.12
N ALA A 178 -10.82 -6.19 0.62
CA ALA A 178 -10.66 -6.52 -0.80
C ALA A 178 -11.50 -7.73 -1.24
N SER A 179 -12.28 -8.35 -0.35
CA SER A 179 -13.03 -9.59 -0.61
C SER A 179 -12.16 -10.74 -1.13
N LEU A 180 -10.90 -10.79 -0.66
CA LEU A 180 -9.94 -11.83 -1.00
C LEU A 180 -9.97 -12.97 0.03
N PRO A 181 -9.64 -14.20 -0.38
CA PRO A 181 -9.60 -15.35 0.53
C PRO A 181 -8.55 -15.13 1.63
N ILE A 182 -8.86 -15.58 2.83
CA ILE A 182 -7.97 -15.52 4.00
C ILE A 182 -7.44 -16.95 4.21
N THR A 183 -6.27 -17.22 3.67
CA THR A 183 -5.59 -18.51 3.77
C THR A 183 -4.16 -18.27 4.26
N PRO A 184 -3.44 -19.29 4.78
CA PRO A 184 -2.04 -19.13 5.15
C PRO A 184 -1.21 -18.54 4.00
N ARG A 185 -1.47 -19.00 2.77
CA ARG A 185 -0.80 -18.54 1.56
C ARG A 185 -1.10 -17.07 1.24
N SER A 186 -2.37 -16.65 1.22
CA SER A 186 -2.71 -15.26 0.89
C SER A 186 -2.22 -14.27 1.95
N VAL A 187 -2.21 -14.67 3.22
CA VAL A 187 -1.62 -13.87 4.31
C VAL A 187 -0.11 -13.77 4.15
N ALA A 188 0.59 -14.90 3.95
CA ALA A 188 2.03 -14.92 3.76
C ALA A 188 2.47 -14.10 2.53
N ASP A 189 1.77 -14.24 1.41
CA ASP A 189 2.06 -13.52 0.18
C ASP A 189 1.86 -12.01 0.33
N SER A 190 0.82 -11.60 1.05
CA SER A 190 0.60 -10.20 1.40
C SER A 190 1.71 -9.64 2.31
N ILE A 191 2.22 -10.44 3.26
CA ILE A 191 3.31 -10.03 4.17
C ILE A 191 4.65 -9.94 3.41
N ALA A 192 4.93 -10.84 2.48
CA ALA A 192 6.17 -10.90 1.71
C ALA A 192 6.52 -9.59 0.94
N ARG A 193 5.53 -8.73 0.71
CA ARG A 193 5.70 -7.38 0.13
C ARG A 193 6.42 -6.40 1.06
N TRP A 194 6.42 -6.66 2.36
CA TRP A 194 6.89 -5.72 3.39
C TRP A 194 8.20 -6.13 4.04
N VAL A 195 8.64 -7.38 3.83
CA VAL A 195 9.84 -7.93 4.44
C VAL A 195 10.83 -8.43 3.37
N PRO A 196 12.12 -8.62 3.72
CA PRO A 196 13.10 -9.24 2.84
C PRO A 196 12.70 -10.68 2.45
N PRO A 197 13.17 -11.21 1.29
CA PRO A 197 12.80 -12.54 0.81
C PRO A 197 13.02 -13.68 1.81
N GLY A 198 14.19 -13.72 2.47
CA GLY A 198 14.48 -14.77 3.46
C GLY A 198 13.55 -14.72 4.68
N GLU A 199 13.16 -13.52 5.12
CA GLU A 199 12.19 -13.36 6.19
C GLU A 199 10.77 -13.74 5.72
N ALA A 200 10.41 -13.39 4.48
CA ALA A 200 9.15 -13.80 3.88
C ALA A 200 8.99 -15.33 3.83
N ASP A 201 10.06 -16.05 3.48
CA ASP A 201 10.05 -17.51 3.40
C ASP A 201 9.90 -18.16 4.78
N VAL A 202 10.56 -17.61 5.81
CA VAL A 202 10.41 -18.05 7.21
C VAL A 202 8.98 -17.84 7.68
N ILE A 203 8.41 -16.65 7.45
CA ILE A 203 7.03 -16.34 7.84
C ILE A 203 6.04 -17.24 7.10
N ARG A 204 6.22 -17.44 5.78
CA ARG A 204 5.37 -18.31 4.97
C ARG A 204 5.37 -19.74 5.51
N SER A 205 6.56 -20.29 5.78
CA SER A 205 6.70 -21.66 6.29
C SER A 205 6.02 -21.81 7.65
N ALA A 206 6.25 -20.87 8.57
CA ALA A 206 5.63 -20.89 9.89
C ALA A 206 4.09 -20.79 9.84
N LEU A 207 3.54 -20.00 8.93
CA LEU A 207 2.09 -19.88 8.76
C LEU A 207 1.48 -21.15 8.14
N ILE A 208 2.16 -21.76 7.17
CA ILE A 208 1.70 -23.02 6.55
C ILE A 208 1.75 -24.15 7.58
N GLU A 209 2.90 -24.36 8.22
CA GLU A 209 3.10 -25.42 9.23
C GLU A 209 2.09 -25.34 10.37
N ALA A 210 1.82 -24.14 10.89
CA ALA A 210 0.84 -23.94 11.96
C ALA A 210 -0.59 -24.34 11.55
N ASN A 211 -0.91 -24.39 10.26
CA ASN A 211 -2.25 -24.62 9.72
C ASN A 211 -2.39 -25.92 8.91
N ASP A 212 -1.29 -26.67 8.69
CA ASP A 212 -1.26 -27.93 7.94
C ASP A 212 -1.48 -29.19 8.82
N GLU A 213 -1.72 -29.04 10.13
CA GLU A 213 -2.06 -30.20 10.96
C GLU A 213 -3.34 -30.88 10.44
N PRO A 214 -3.30 -32.19 10.09
CA PRO A 214 -4.51 -32.92 9.79
C PRO A 214 -5.36 -32.94 11.05
N THR A 215 -6.60 -32.46 10.94
CA THR A 215 -7.65 -32.71 11.94
C THR A 215 -7.68 -34.21 12.21
N GLY A 216 -7.12 -34.63 13.35
CA GLY A 216 -6.98 -36.02 13.73
C GLY A 216 -8.31 -36.73 13.60
N HIS A 217 -8.31 -37.82 12.82
CA HIS A 217 -9.35 -38.82 12.86
C HIS A 217 -9.52 -39.29 14.30
N HIS A 218 -10.64 -38.91 14.91
CA HIS A 218 -11.11 -39.55 16.13
C HIS A 218 -11.76 -40.87 15.72
N GLU A 219 -10.94 -41.90 15.44
CA GLU A 219 -11.43 -43.27 15.46
C GLU A 219 -11.59 -43.68 16.92
N LEU A 220 -12.85 -43.88 17.32
CA LEU A 220 -13.20 -44.51 18.60
C LEU A 220 -12.91 -46.02 18.48
N PRO A 221 -12.29 -46.65 19.49
CA PRO A 221 -12.17 -48.10 19.50
C PRO A 221 -13.56 -48.72 19.72
N GLY A 222 -13.88 -49.70 18.86
CA GLY A 222 -15.01 -50.62 19.05
C GLY A 222 -14.71 -51.72 20.07
#